data_AF-A0A1E5L0G8-F1
#
_entry.id   AF-A0A1E5L0G8-F1
#
_cell.length_a   1.000
_cell.length_b   1.000
_cell.length_c   1.000
_cell.angle_alpha   90.00
_cell.angle_beta   90.00
_cell.angle_gamma   90.00
#
_symmetry.space_group_name_H-M   'P 1'
#
loop_
_entity.id
_entity.type
_entity.pdbx_description
1 polymer ?
#
loop_
_entity_poly.entity_id
_entity_poly.type
_entity_poly.pdbx_seq_one_letter_code
_entity_poly.pdbx_strand_id
1 'polypeptide(L)'
;MTVKIDRVKELRKLLQENKLKVSYVSEKSGVNHTTLGNLKNDKVSPEKMSEGMLTRLSNFVISPDNPYNNNQNTRDDYFGQLLAVLELLLANTRSGYGITQSELKAYSKRPTSTFQKMHETLVSANLHTYLELQDEVTSIVSKFDTEDFTDKPLEPSYLLAYYKKRAELKADKQYFKYIKHYDKTNKKEGE
;
A
#
# COMPACT_ATOMS: atom_id res chain seq x y z
N MET A 1 12.33 0.08 7.24
CA MET A 1 13.12 -0.77 6.33
C MET A 1 12.22 -1.71 5.50
N THR A 2 11.36 -2.53 6.12
CA THR A 2 10.48 -3.52 5.44
C THR A 2 9.64 -2.96 4.29
N VAL A 3 8.98 -1.81 4.49
CA VAL A 3 8.14 -1.18 3.45
C VAL A 3 8.93 -0.80 2.18
N LYS A 4 10.17 -0.34 2.34
CA LYS A 4 11.02 0.03 1.19
C LYS A 4 11.42 -1.22 0.42
N ILE A 5 11.77 -2.30 1.12
CA ILE A 5 12.11 -3.60 0.51
C ILE A 5 10.93 -4.13 -0.30
N ASP A 6 9.72 -4.11 0.25
CA ASP A 6 8.52 -4.61 -0.43
C ASP A 6 8.20 -3.80 -1.70
N ARG A 7 8.34 -2.46 -1.65
CA ARG A 7 8.23 -1.60 -2.84
C ARG A 7 9.27 -1.92 -3.91
N VAL A 8 10.50 -2.23 -3.50
CA VAL A 8 11.58 -2.57 -4.45
C VAL A 8 11.39 -3.97 -5.03
N LYS A 9 10.83 -4.91 -4.27
CA LYS A 9 10.38 -6.21 -4.81
C LYS A 9 9.31 -6.05 -5.87
N GLU A 10 8.40 -5.11 -5.68
CA GLU A 10 7.35 -4.81 -6.65
C GLU A 10 7.94 -4.20 -7.92
N LEU A 11 8.78 -3.18 -7.77
CA LEU A 11 9.54 -2.61 -8.89
C LEU A 11 10.30 -3.69 -9.68
N ARG A 12 10.92 -4.66 -8.99
CA ARG A 12 11.60 -5.79 -9.64
C ARG A 12 10.68 -6.58 -10.54
N LYS A 13 9.46 -6.91 -10.10
CA LYS A 13 8.48 -7.65 -10.92
C LYS A 13 8.08 -6.84 -12.16
N LEU A 14 7.79 -5.55 -12.01
CA LEU A 14 7.45 -4.67 -13.14
C LEU A 14 8.58 -4.60 -14.18
N LEU A 15 9.84 -4.59 -13.73
CA LEU A 15 11.00 -4.64 -14.61
C LEU A 15 11.15 -6.00 -15.31
N GLN A 16 10.88 -7.11 -14.60
CA GLN A 16 10.92 -8.48 -15.13
C GLN A 16 9.85 -8.71 -16.20
N GLU A 17 8.64 -8.23 -15.96
CA GLU A 17 7.50 -8.32 -16.87
C GLU A 17 7.58 -7.32 -18.04
N ASN A 18 8.65 -6.52 -18.12
CA ASN A 18 8.84 -5.45 -19.11
C ASN A 18 7.74 -4.37 -19.10
N LYS A 19 6.95 -4.29 -18.02
CA LYS A 19 5.96 -3.24 -17.77
C LYS A 19 6.62 -1.89 -17.48
N LEU A 20 7.88 -1.90 -17.02
CA LEU A 20 8.72 -0.71 -16.87
C LEU A 20 10.09 -0.92 -17.54
N LYS A 21 10.56 0.12 -18.25
CA LYS A 21 11.91 0.12 -18.86
C LYS A 21 12.97 0.48 -17.83
N VAL A 22 14.06 -0.28 -17.80
CA VAL A 22 15.22 -0.02 -16.92
C VAL A 22 15.78 1.39 -17.11
N SER A 23 15.88 1.85 -18.37
CA SER A 23 16.35 3.20 -18.70
C SER A 23 15.51 4.30 -18.05
N TYR A 24 14.18 4.16 -18.12
CA TYR A 24 13.24 5.10 -17.52
C TYR A 24 13.40 5.17 -15.99
N VAL A 25 13.41 4.00 -15.33
CA VAL A 25 13.59 3.94 -13.88
C VAL A 25 14.94 4.52 -13.48
N SER A 26 15.99 4.29 -14.28
CA SER A 26 17.31 4.82 -14.01
C SER A 26 17.33 6.36 -14.02
N GLU A 27 16.76 6.96 -15.05
CA GLU A 27 16.65 8.41 -15.19
C GLU A 27 15.90 9.04 -14.01
N LYS A 28 14.73 8.48 -13.65
CA LYS A 28 13.84 9.08 -12.63
C LYS A 28 14.25 8.80 -11.19
N SER A 29 14.85 7.64 -10.92
CA SER A 29 15.27 7.27 -9.55
C SER A 29 16.69 7.71 -9.21
N GLY A 30 17.51 8.05 -10.22
CA GLY A 30 18.94 8.30 -10.05
C GLY A 30 19.73 7.05 -9.62
N VAL A 31 19.17 5.86 -9.80
CA VAL A 31 19.87 4.58 -9.64
C VAL A 31 20.40 4.13 -10.99
N ASN A 32 21.65 3.70 -11.06
CA ASN A 32 22.29 3.40 -12.34
C ASN A 32 21.64 2.19 -13.07
N HIS A 33 21.80 2.18 -14.40
CA HIS A 33 21.21 1.17 -15.27
C HIS A 33 21.71 -0.27 -14.95
N THR A 34 22.98 -0.41 -14.57
CA THR A 34 23.59 -1.71 -14.24
C THR A 34 22.95 -2.34 -13.02
N THR A 35 22.76 -1.57 -11.94
CA THR A 35 22.12 -2.01 -10.70
C THR A 35 20.67 -2.39 -10.95
N LEU A 36 19.93 -1.61 -11.73
CA LEU A 36 18.54 -1.92 -12.09
C LEU A 36 18.45 -3.15 -13.01
N GLY A 37 19.39 -3.32 -13.94
CA GLY A 37 19.51 -4.52 -14.74
C GLY A 37 19.82 -5.76 -13.89
N ASN A 38 20.67 -5.62 -12.88
CA ASN A 38 20.93 -6.69 -11.91
C ASN A 38 19.70 -6.99 -11.06
N LEU A 39 18.93 -5.97 -10.65
CA LEU A 39 17.68 -6.16 -9.90
C LEU A 39 16.66 -6.92 -10.76
N LYS A 40 16.44 -6.47 -12.01
CA LYS A 40 15.56 -7.15 -12.97
C LYS A 40 15.93 -8.62 -13.15
N ASN A 41 17.22 -8.92 -13.33
CA ASN A 41 17.71 -10.27 -13.59
C ASN A 41 17.97 -11.09 -12.31
N ASP A 42 17.45 -10.65 -11.16
CA ASP A 42 17.59 -11.29 -9.86
C ASP A 42 19.03 -11.54 -9.38
N LYS A 43 19.99 -10.77 -9.92
CA LYS A 43 21.41 -10.80 -9.52
C LYS A 43 21.67 -10.01 -8.24
N VAL A 44 20.73 -9.16 -7.83
CA VAL A 44 20.77 -8.46 -6.54
C VAL A 44 19.39 -8.54 -5.89
N SER A 45 19.36 -8.97 -4.63
CA SER A 45 18.13 -9.02 -3.86
C SER A 45 17.86 -7.67 -3.17
N PRO A 46 16.61 -7.20 -3.07
CA PRO A 46 16.27 -5.96 -2.37
C PRO A 46 16.77 -5.91 -0.92
N GLU A 47 16.82 -7.06 -0.23
CA GLU A 47 17.31 -7.18 1.15
C GLU A 47 18.80 -6.89 1.31
N LYS A 48 19.58 -6.99 0.22
CA LYS A 48 21.03 -6.75 0.22
C LYS A 48 21.38 -5.34 -0.29
N MET A 49 20.40 -4.53 -0.65
CA MET A 49 20.62 -3.17 -1.15
C MET A 49 20.89 -2.19 -0.01
N SER A 50 21.68 -1.14 -0.30
CA SER A 50 21.90 -0.07 0.66
C SER A 50 20.61 0.72 0.91
N GLU A 51 20.46 1.27 2.12
CA GLU A 51 19.28 2.05 2.51
C GLU A 51 19.04 3.26 1.58
N GLY A 52 20.12 3.88 1.09
CA GLY A 52 20.03 4.97 0.10
C GLY A 52 19.41 4.51 -1.23
N MET A 53 19.80 3.34 -1.73
CA MET A 53 19.20 2.77 -2.94
C MET A 53 17.74 2.38 -2.72
N LEU A 54 17.45 1.68 -1.62
CA LEU A 54 16.08 1.32 -1.25
C LEU A 54 15.17 2.54 -1.16
N THR A 55 15.68 3.65 -0.62
CA THR A 55 14.93 4.90 -0.53
C THR A 55 14.63 5.49 -1.90
N ARG A 56 15.63 5.62 -2.77
CA ARG A 56 15.45 6.18 -4.13
C ARG A 56 14.46 5.37 -4.95
N LEU A 57 14.62 4.04 -4.95
CA LEU A 57 13.73 3.13 -5.68
C LEU A 57 12.32 3.12 -5.08
N SER A 58 12.19 3.05 -3.74
CA SER A 58 10.90 3.18 -3.06
C SER A 58 10.18 4.49 -3.39
N ASN A 59 10.92 5.61 -3.49
CA ASN A 59 10.34 6.91 -3.80
C ASN A 59 9.89 6.98 -5.26
N PHE A 60 10.67 6.43 -6.19
CA PHE A 60 10.26 6.31 -7.59
C PHE A 60 8.95 5.53 -7.73
N VAL A 61 8.83 4.40 -7.03
CA VAL A 61 7.64 3.53 -7.07
C VAL A 61 6.35 4.29 -6.77
N ILE A 62 6.38 5.16 -5.75
CA ILE A 62 5.22 5.98 -5.34
C ILE A 62 5.16 7.35 -6.05
N SER A 63 6.11 7.66 -6.93
CA SER A 63 6.15 8.95 -7.63
C SER A 63 4.99 9.08 -8.60
N PRO A 64 4.32 10.25 -8.70
CA PRO A 64 3.31 10.48 -9.72
C PRO A 64 3.87 10.31 -11.16
N ASP A 65 5.18 10.49 -11.36
CA ASP A 65 5.83 10.33 -12.66
C ASP A 65 6.06 8.86 -13.06
N ASN A 66 5.77 7.89 -12.20
CA ASN A 66 5.86 6.49 -12.60
C ASN A 66 4.74 6.20 -13.61
N PRO A 67 5.02 5.87 -14.88
CA PRO A 67 4.00 5.70 -15.92
C PRO A 67 3.08 4.51 -15.62
N TYR A 68 3.53 3.58 -14.77
CA TYR A 68 2.66 2.52 -14.27
C TYR A 68 1.56 3.05 -13.33
N ASN A 69 1.79 4.21 -12.70
CA ASN A 69 0.78 4.92 -11.91
C ASN A 69 -0.23 5.67 -12.80
N ASN A 70 -0.13 5.63 -14.13
CA ASN A 70 -1.07 6.33 -15.03
C ASN A 70 -2.28 5.47 -15.45
N ASN A 71 -2.26 4.16 -15.18
CA ASN A 71 -3.43 3.30 -15.33
C ASN A 71 -4.32 3.34 -14.08
N GLN A 72 -4.53 4.52 -13.50
CA GLN A 72 -5.45 4.71 -12.38
C GLN A 72 -6.87 4.42 -12.85
N ASN A 73 -7.62 3.68 -12.01
CA ASN A 73 -8.99 3.18 -12.23
C ASN A 73 -9.08 1.72 -12.70
N THR A 74 -8.14 0.88 -12.29
CA THR A 74 -8.33 -0.57 -12.37
C THR A 74 -8.85 -1.12 -11.05
N ARG A 75 -9.54 -2.27 -11.13
CA ARG A 75 -9.91 -3.11 -9.98
C ARG A 75 -8.79 -3.22 -8.94
N ASP A 76 -7.58 -3.52 -9.39
CA ASP A 76 -6.44 -3.77 -8.51
C ASP A 76 -5.97 -2.49 -7.82
N ASP A 77 -6.10 -1.32 -8.47
CA ASP A 77 -5.83 -0.03 -7.82
C ASP A 77 -6.83 0.28 -6.73
N TYR A 78 -8.12 0.01 -6.95
CA TYR A 78 -9.15 0.23 -5.95
C TYR A 78 -8.95 -0.69 -4.75
N PHE A 79 -8.60 -1.96 -4.97
CA PHE A 79 -8.23 -2.86 -3.87
C PHE A 79 -6.96 -2.39 -3.14
N GLY A 80 -5.97 -1.87 -3.86
CA GLY A 80 -4.79 -1.25 -3.25
C GLY A 80 -5.15 -0.05 -2.36
N GLN A 81 -6.01 0.84 -2.84
CA GLN A 81 -6.48 2.01 -2.09
C GLN A 81 -7.28 1.58 -0.85
N LEU A 82 -8.21 0.62 -0.97
CA LEU A 82 -8.96 0.08 0.16
C LEU A 82 -8.04 -0.46 1.23
N LEU A 83 -7.02 -1.22 0.84
CA LEU A 83 -6.05 -1.79 1.75
C LEU A 83 -5.30 -0.72 2.56
N ALA A 84 -5.01 0.43 1.95
CA ALA A 84 -4.31 1.52 2.63
C ALA A 84 -5.20 2.19 3.68
N VAL A 85 -6.48 2.36 3.38
CA VAL A 85 -7.47 2.93 4.32
C VAL A 85 -7.73 1.94 5.46
N LEU A 86 -7.88 0.65 5.14
CA LEU A 86 -8.03 -0.41 6.14
C LEU A 86 -6.82 -0.50 7.06
N GLU A 87 -5.59 -0.37 6.56
CA GLU A 87 -4.41 -0.38 7.42
C GLU A 87 -4.48 0.68 8.51
N LEU A 88 -4.91 1.89 8.15
CA LEU A 88 -5.02 2.99 9.09
C LEU A 88 -6.14 2.74 10.11
N LEU A 89 -7.32 2.30 9.65
CA LEU A 89 -8.43 1.96 10.53
C LEU A 89 -8.04 0.83 11.49
N LEU A 90 -7.39 -0.22 10.99
CA LEU A 90 -6.93 -1.36 11.79
C LEU A 90 -5.89 -0.94 12.81
N ALA A 91 -4.92 -0.10 12.44
CA ALA A 91 -3.93 0.42 13.37
C ALA A 91 -4.57 1.17 14.55
N ASN A 92 -5.70 1.86 14.32
CA ASN A 92 -6.44 2.52 15.38
C ASN A 92 -7.22 1.53 16.27
N THR A 93 -7.75 0.44 15.71
CA THR A 93 -8.44 -0.61 16.49
C THR A 93 -7.52 -1.56 17.23
N ARG A 94 -6.34 -1.83 16.69
CA ARG A 94 -5.41 -2.87 17.15
C ARG A 94 -4.17 -2.27 17.77
N SER A 95 -4.31 -1.21 18.57
CA SER A 95 -3.19 -0.70 19.37
C SER A 95 -1.93 -0.31 18.60
N GLY A 96 -2.08 0.28 17.41
CA GLY A 96 -0.98 0.69 16.53
C GLY A 96 -0.55 -0.37 15.52
N TYR A 97 -1.11 -1.58 15.57
CA TYR A 97 -0.82 -2.63 14.59
C TYR A 97 -1.73 -2.51 13.36
N GLY A 98 -1.15 -2.14 12.23
CA GLY A 98 -1.83 -2.16 10.93
C GLY A 98 -1.95 -3.58 10.35
N ILE A 99 -1.82 -3.66 9.03
CA ILE A 99 -1.90 -4.92 8.27
C ILE A 99 -0.64 -5.77 8.49
N THR A 100 -0.85 -7.04 8.80
CA THR A 100 0.21 -8.04 8.92
C THR A 100 0.64 -8.60 7.56
N GLN A 101 1.84 -9.19 7.49
CA GLN A 101 2.31 -9.86 6.27
C GLN A 101 1.42 -11.04 5.86
N SER A 102 0.81 -11.73 6.83
CA SER A 102 -0.17 -12.79 6.58
C SER A 102 -1.42 -12.24 5.88
N GLU A 103 -1.98 -11.14 6.40
CA GLU A 103 -3.13 -10.46 5.80
C GLU A 103 -2.80 -9.91 4.42
N LEU A 104 -1.62 -9.32 4.22
CA LEU A 104 -1.16 -8.84 2.91
C LEU A 104 -1.12 -9.98 1.87
N LYS A 105 -0.62 -11.15 2.26
CA LYS A 105 -0.57 -12.34 1.40
C LYS A 105 -1.95 -12.96 1.17
N ALA A 106 -2.84 -12.91 2.14
CA ALA A 106 -4.22 -13.36 1.97
C ALA A 106 -4.99 -12.41 1.03
N TYR A 107 -4.80 -11.10 1.19
CA TYR A 107 -5.46 -10.07 0.40
C TYR A 107 -5.11 -10.15 -1.09
N SER A 108 -3.85 -10.41 -1.44
CA SER A 108 -3.47 -10.61 -2.85
C SER A 108 -4.15 -11.81 -3.50
N LYS A 109 -4.49 -12.85 -2.73
CA LYS A 109 -5.09 -14.09 -3.24
C LYS A 109 -6.62 -14.06 -3.22
N ARG A 110 -7.21 -13.41 -2.22
CA ARG A 110 -8.66 -13.38 -1.94
C ARG A 110 -9.04 -11.98 -1.45
N PRO A 111 -8.97 -10.96 -2.31
CA PRO A 111 -9.07 -9.56 -1.89
C PRO A 111 -10.42 -9.22 -1.28
N THR A 112 -11.52 -9.69 -1.88
CA THR A 112 -12.88 -9.43 -1.41
C THR A 112 -13.15 -10.09 -0.06
N SER A 113 -12.88 -11.39 0.06
CA SER A 113 -13.06 -12.12 1.32
C SER A 113 -12.18 -11.55 2.45
N THR A 114 -10.94 -11.17 2.13
CA THR A 114 -10.02 -10.62 3.12
C THR A 114 -10.43 -9.20 3.51
N PHE A 115 -10.87 -8.37 2.56
CA PHE A 115 -11.47 -7.06 2.81
C PHE A 115 -12.67 -7.17 3.77
N GLN A 116 -13.63 -8.05 3.48
CA GLN A 116 -14.83 -8.23 4.30
C GLN A 116 -14.49 -8.59 5.75
N LYS A 117 -13.58 -9.54 5.96
CA LYS A 117 -13.12 -9.91 7.32
C LYS A 117 -12.47 -8.75 8.07
N MET A 118 -11.62 -7.99 7.39
CA MET A 118 -11.00 -6.79 7.97
C MET A 118 -12.06 -5.75 8.30
N HIS A 119 -13.01 -5.51 7.38
CA HIS A 119 -14.09 -4.55 7.55
C HIS A 119 -15.06 -4.93 8.68
N GLU A 120 -15.45 -6.20 8.80
CA GLU A 120 -16.25 -6.72 9.92
C GLU A 120 -15.60 -6.43 11.26
N THR A 121 -14.28 -6.65 11.37
CA THR A 121 -13.50 -6.31 12.56
C THR A 121 -13.62 -4.81 12.92
N LEU A 122 -13.61 -3.94 11.91
CA LEU A 122 -13.72 -2.50 12.09
C LEU A 122 -15.14 -2.06 12.48
N VAL A 123 -16.17 -2.67 11.90
CA VAL A 123 -17.57 -2.41 12.25
C VAL A 123 -17.85 -2.83 13.69
N SER A 124 -17.36 -4.00 14.11
CA SER A 124 -17.50 -4.46 15.50
C SER A 124 -16.78 -3.57 16.52
N ALA A 125 -15.74 -2.85 16.10
CA ALA A 125 -15.03 -1.89 16.95
C ALA A 125 -15.75 -0.54 17.12
N ASN A 126 -16.93 -0.35 16.51
CA ASN A 126 -17.81 0.79 16.69
C ASN A 126 -17.15 2.16 16.46
N LEU A 127 -16.43 2.26 15.34
CA LEU A 127 -15.53 3.37 14.98
C LEU A 127 -16.24 4.66 14.52
N HIS A 128 -17.25 5.13 15.25
CA HIS A 128 -17.94 6.40 14.98
C HIS A 128 -16.98 7.61 14.92
N THR A 129 -15.78 7.50 15.48
CA THR A 129 -14.75 8.53 15.48
C THR A 129 -14.00 8.67 14.14
N TYR A 130 -14.22 7.78 13.17
CA TYR A 130 -13.44 7.69 11.92
C TYR A 130 -14.32 7.83 10.66
N LEU A 131 -15.38 8.64 10.73
CA LEU A 131 -16.34 8.83 9.63
C LEU A 131 -15.66 9.18 8.30
N GLU A 132 -14.67 10.08 8.28
CA GLU A 132 -13.98 10.46 7.03
C GLU A 132 -13.27 9.27 6.37
N LEU A 133 -12.71 8.34 7.16
CA LEU A 133 -12.09 7.12 6.61
C LEU A 133 -13.13 6.08 6.18
N GLN A 134 -14.29 6.02 6.83
CA GLN A 134 -15.41 5.19 6.39
C GLN A 134 -16.04 5.72 5.09
N ASP A 135 -16.13 7.05 4.96
CA ASP A 135 -16.54 7.72 3.73
C ASP A 135 -15.55 7.44 2.61
N GLU A 136 -14.25 7.44 2.90
CA GLU A 136 -13.21 7.07 1.93
C GLU A 136 -13.34 5.60 1.49
N VAL A 137 -13.61 4.67 2.42
CA VAL A 137 -13.92 3.27 2.05
C VAL A 137 -15.12 3.23 1.11
N THR A 138 -16.21 3.92 1.46
CA THR A 138 -17.44 3.96 0.65
C THR A 138 -17.19 4.57 -0.74
N SER A 139 -16.40 5.64 -0.81
CA SER A 139 -15.98 6.33 -2.04
C SER A 139 -15.11 5.45 -2.94
N ILE A 140 -14.27 4.58 -2.39
CA ILE A 140 -13.49 3.64 -3.19
C ILE A 140 -14.37 2.46 -3.63
N VAL A 141 -15.19 1.90 -2.73
CA VAL A 141 -16.11 0.80 -3.06
C VAL A 141 -17.07 1.19 -4.18
N SER A 142 -17.58 2.43 -4.19
CA SER A 142 -18.50 2.90 -5.23
C SER A 142 -17.88 3.04 -6.63
N LYS A 143 -16.55 2.97 -6.74
CA LYS A 143 -15.84 2.98 -8.02
C LYS A 143 -15.66 1.60 -8.63
N PHE A 144 -15.93 0.52 -7.88
CA PHE A 144 -15.88 -0.82 -8.44
C PHE A 144 -17.07 -1.07 -9.35
N ASP A 145 -16.81 -1.65 -10.52
CA ASP A 145 -17.85 -2.35 -11.25
C ASP A 145 -18.30 -3.56 -10.44
N THR A 146 -19.59 -3.89 -10.53
CA THR A 146 -20.20 -4.97 -9.72
C THR A 146 -19.50 -6.32 -9.94
N GLU A 147 -18.95 -6.55 -11.14
CA GLU A 147 -18.24 -7.77 -11.51
C GLU A 147 -16.79 -7.81 -11.04
N ASP A 148 -16.22 -6.67 -10.66
CA ASP A 148 -14.81 -6.55 -10.28
C ASP A 148 -14.58 -6.78 -8.78
N PHE A 149 -15.62 -6.66 -7.96
CA PHE A 149 -15.51 -6.90 -6.52
C PHE A 149 -15.58 -8.40 -6.17
N THR A 150 -14.57 -9.15 -6.64
CA THR A 150 -14.50 -10.62 -6.52
C THR A 150 -13.21 -11.09 -5.87
N ASP A 151 -13.11 -12.39 -5.59
CA ASP A 151 -11.91 -13.03 -5.02
C ASP A 151 -10.83 -13.39 -6.07
N LYS A 152 -10.96 -12.91 -7.31
CA LYS A 152 -9.91 -13.08 -8.32
C LYS A 152 -8.58 -12.53 -7.77
N PRO A 153 -7.45 -13.23 -7.90
CA PRO A 153 -6.16 -12.73 -7.40
C PRO A 153 -5.83 -11.33 -7.96
N LEU A 154 -5.18 -10.50 -7.14
CA LEU A 154 -4.73 -9.18 -7.54
C LEU A 154 -3.41 -9.26 -8.30
N GLU A 155 -3.28 -8.48 -9.36
CA GLU A 155 -1.99 -8.27 -9.99
C GLU A 155 -1.10 -7.40 -9.08
N PRO A 156 0.24 -7.56 -9.15
CA PRO A 156 1.18 -6.83 -8.32
C PRO A 156 1.00 -5.28 -8.29
N SER A 157 0.35 -4.70 -9.30
CA SER A 157 -0.12 -3.30 -9.35
C SER A 157 -0.81 -2.82 -8.08
N TYR A 158 -1.62 -3.66 -7.42
CA TYR A 158 -2.37 -3.24 -6.23
C TYR A 158 -1.47 -2.70 -5.11
N LEU A 159 -0.25 -3.22 -4.99
CA LEU A 159 0.72 -2.78 -3.98
C LEU A 159 1.17 -1.34 -4.24
N LEU A 160 1.25 -0.92 -5.50
CA LEU A 160 1.62 0.44 -5.87
C LEU A 160 0.54 1.42 -5.44
N ALA A 161 -0.70 1.14 -5.79
CA ALA A 161 -1.85 1.93 -5.37
C ALA A 161 -1.97 2.00 -3.84
N TYR A 162 -1.76 0.86 -3.17
CA TYR A 162 -1.68 0.79 -1.70
C TYR A 162 -0.60 1.72 -1.14
N TYR A 163 0.64 1.64 -1.65
CA TYR A 163 1.73 2.45 -1.13
C TYR A 163 1.60 3.94 -1.46
N LYS A 164 1.01 4.28 -2.60
CA LYS A 164 0.69 5.64 -3.02
C LYS A 164 -0.38 6.22 -2.08
N LYS A 165 -1.53 5.56 -1.95
CA LYS A 165 -2.61 6.00 -1.07
C LYS A 165 -2.15 6.11 0.38
N ARG A 166 -1.34 5.16 0.85
CA ARG A 166 -0.73 5.24 2.19
C ARG A 166 0.18 6.46 2.37
N ALA A 167 0.92 6.87 1.33
CA ALA A 167 1.75 8.07 1.37
C ALA A 167 0.89 9.35 1.34
N GLU A 168 -0.15 9.39 0.51
CA GLU A 168 -1.15 10.46 0.46
C GLU A 168 -1.81 10.67 1.82
N LEU A 169 -2.33 9.58 2.42
CA LEU A 169 -2.92 9.60 3.75
C LEU A 169 -1.93 10.15 4.78
N LYS A 170 -0.67 9.71 4.78
CA LYS A 170 0.36 10.24 5.72
C LYS A 170 0.70 11.71 5.53
N ALA A 171 0.64 12.20 4.29
CA ALA A 171 0.91 13.61 3.99
C ALA A 171 -0.26 14.51 4.42
N ASP A 172 -1.48 13.96 4.47
CA ASP A 172 -2.64 14.64 5.01
C ASP A 172 -2.48 14.85 6.53
N LYS A 173 -2.58 16.10 6.98
CA LYS A 173 -2.48 16.47 8.40
C LYS A 173 -3.56 15.80 9.26
N GLN A 174 -4.67 15.36 8.66
CA GLN A 174 -5.72 14.63 9.37
C GLN A 174 -5.25 13.24 9.84
N TYR A 175 -4.28 12.61 9.18
CA TYR A 175 -3.69 11.34 9.60
C TYR A 175 -3.12 11.37 11.03
N PHE A 176 -2.51 12.49 11.41
CA PHE A 176 -2.00 12.68 12.76
C PHE A 176 -3.11 12.90 13.80
N LYS A 177 -4.30 13.35 13.41
CA LYS A 177 -5.47 13.47 14.30
C LYS A 177 -5.99 12.09 14.70
N TYR A 178 -5.97 11.14 13.75
CA TYR A 178 -6.38 9.75 13.98
C TYR A 178 -5.43 8.99 14.90
N ILE A 179 -4.11 9.10 14.67
CA ILE A 179 -3.12 8.45 15.54
C ILE A 179 -3.06 9.08 16.94
N LYS A 180 -3.22 10.40 17.09
CA LYS A 180 -3.16 11.07 18.39
C LYS A 180 -4.36 10.78 19.31
N HIS A 181 -5.49 10.30 18.79
CA HIS A 181 -6.61 9.94 19.64
C HIS A 181 -6.27 8.71 20.52
N TYR A 182 -5.52 7.76 19.97
CA TYR A 182 -5.06 6.56 20.64
C TYR A 182 -4.15 6.83 21.87
N ASP A 183 -3.24 7.82 21.76
CA ASP A 183 -2.33 8.17 22.87
C ASP A 183 -3.06 8.83 24.05
N LYS A 184 -4.23 9.44 23.82
CA LYS A 184 -4.99 10.13 24.88
C LYS A 184 -5.99 9.23 25.60
N THR A 185 -6.53 8.21 24.95
CA THR A 185 -7.51 7.30 25.56
C THR A 185 -6.84 6.24 26.45
N ASN A 186 -5.67 5.73 26.08
CA ASN A 186 -4.96 4.72 26.88
C ASN A 186 -4.15 5.29 28.06
N LYS A 187 -3.98 6.62 28.14
CA LYS A 187 -3.32 7.25 29.28
C LYS A 187 -4.26 7.51 30.47
N LYS A 188 -5.57 7.27 30.31
CA LYS A 188 -6.59 7.50 31.35
C LYS A 188 -7.11 6.21 32.01
N GLU A 189 -6.71 5.04 31.55
CA GLU A 189 -7.10 3.75 32.16
C GLU A 189 -5.98 3.14 33.02
N GLY A 190 -4.89 3.89 33.25
CA GLY A 190 -3.75 3.48 34.06
C GLY A 190 -3.45 4.40 35.25
N GLU A 191 -4.38 5.27 35.63
CA GLU A 191 -4.33 6.08 36.86
C GLU A 191 -5.45 5.65 37.84
#